data_AF-A0A293MSG8-F1
#
_entry.id   AF-A0A293MSG8-F1
#
_cell.length_a   1.000
_cell.length_b   1.000
_cell.length_c   1.000
_cell.angle_alpha   90.00
_cell.angle_beta   90.00
_cell.angle_gamma   90.00
#
_symmetry.space_group_name_H-M   'P 1'
#
loop_
_entity.id
_entity.type
_entity.pdbx_description
1 polymer ?
#
loop_
_entity_poly.entity_id
_entity_poly.type
_entity_poly.pdbx_seq_one_letter_code
_entity_poly.pdbx_strand_id
1 'polypeptide(L)'
;MVPPYEGSMFVLRSFSLLQQRADPVYSAPLAVSGLTWRLKVYPDGNGVVRGYYLSVFLELSSGLPETAKYDLPETAKYEYRVEMSHQGGDSSKNIVREFASDFEVGECWGYNRFFRLDLLASEGYLANDSLLLRFQVRPPTFFHKCRDQQWLIEQLQVQQAQLLQQVQHLKEVSCICGFALLVSTFFPIYSLNKLWCLTALSKWPLKLHRRAWHS
;
A
#
# COMPACT_ATOMS: atom_id res chain seq x y z
N MET A 1 -18.33 21.69 -1.95
CA MET A 1 -17.25 21.51 -0.95
C MET A 1 -16.29 20.44 -1.46
N VAL A 2 -14.99 20.62 -1.26
CA VAL A 2 -13.97 19.62 -1.60
C VAL A 2 -13.35 19.04 -0.32
N PRO A 3 -12.87 17.78 -0.32
CA PRO A 3 -12.17 17.20 0.82
C PRO A 3 -10.89 17.99 1.17
N PRO A 4 -10.52 18.07 2.45
CA PRO A 4 -9.28 18.72 2.86
C PRO A 4 -8.05 17.91 2.41
N TYR A 5 -6.90 18.57 2.38
CA TYR A 5 -5.62 17.90 2.18
C TYR A 5 -5.25 17.02 3.37
N GLU A 6 -4.82 15.81 3.07
CA GLU A 6 -4.20 14.88 4.02
C GLU A 6 -2.75 14.67 3.60
N GLY A 7 -1.81 14.67 4.55
CA GLY A 7 -0.39 14.73 4.19
C GLY A 7 0.56 14.21 5.25
N SER A 8 1.79 14.01 4.81
CA SER A 8 2.88 13.50 5.64
C SER A 8 4.16 14.31 5.42
N MET A 9 5.07 14.21 6.37
CA MET A 9 6.40 14.80 6.32
C MET A 9 7.43 13.72 6.01
N PHE A 10 8.43 14.07 5.22
CA PHE A 10 9.52 13.20 4.84
C PHE A 10 10.86 13.92 5.04
N VAL A 11 11.65 13.41 5.97
CA VAL A 11 12.99 13.93 6.26
C VAL A 11 14.02 13.04 5.58
N LEU A 12 14.74 13.60 4.61
CA LEU A 12 15.90 12.97 4.01
C LEU A 12 17.12 13.26 4.89
N ARG A 13 17.50 12.29 5.72
CA ARG A 13 18.70 12.36 6.58
C ARG A 13 19.93 11.87 5.82
N SER A 14 21.09 12.39 6.19
CA SER A 14 22.36 12.05 5.55
C SER A 14 22.32 12.33 4.04
N PHE A 15 21.81 13.51 3.66
CA PHE A 15 21.50 13.87 2.28
C PHE A 15 22.70 13.69 1.34
N SER A 16 23.90 14.06 1.79
CA SER A 16 25.15 13.90 1.06
C SER A 16 25.43 12.43 0.69
N LEU A 17 25.15 11.49 1.61
CA LEU A 17 25.27 10.05 1.34
C LEU A 17 24.23 9.58 0.33
N LEU A 18 23.00 10.10 0.42
CA LEU A 18 21.93 9.76 -0.51
C LEU A 18 22.24 10.26 -1.93
N GLN A 19 22.86 11.44 -2.06
CA GLN A 19 23.34 11.95 -3.34
C GLN A 19 24.42 11.04 -3.95
N GLN A 20 25.39 10.59 -3.14
CA GLN A 20 26.44 9.69 -3.63
C GLN A 20 25.91 8.34 -4.11
N ARG A 21 24.91 7.78 -3.43
CA ARG A 21 24.24 6.54 -3.86
C ARG A 21 23.45 6.74 -5.16
N ALA A 22 22.82 7.91 -5.29
CA ALA A 22 22.00 8.29 -6.45
C ALA A 22 20.83 7.34 -6.78
N ASP A 23 20.44 6.53 -5.80
CA ASP A 23 19.22 5.72 -5.85
C ASP A 23 18.00 6.56 -5.42
N PRO A 24 16.80 6.25 -5.94
CA PRO A 24 15.58 6.87 -5.44
C PRO A 24 15.31 6.48 -4.00
N VAL A 25 14.86 7.46 -3.21
CA VAL A 25 14.47 7.29 -1.80
C VAL A 25 12.97 7.48 -1.68
N TYR A 26 12.32 6.62 -0.89
CA TYR A 26 10.88 6.63 -0.70
C TYR A 26 10.50 7.08 0.71
N SER A 27 9.42 7.86 0.83
CA SER A 27 8.81 8.16 2.12
C SER A 27 8.09 6.95 2.71
N ALA A 28 7.72 7.05 3.98
CA ALA A 28 6.70 6.17 4.55
C ALA A 28 5.38 6.29 3.75
N PRO A 29 4.61 5.19 3.64
CA PRO A 29 3.30 5.22 2.98
C PRO A 29 2.32 6.11 3.74
N LEU A 30 1.52 6.87 3.00
CA LEU A 30 0.43 7.71 3.47
C LEU A 30 -0.89 7.14 2.93
N ALA A 31 -1.72 6.59 3.81
CA ALA A 31 -3.04 6.09 3.45
C ALA A 31 -4.06 7.24 3.46
N VAL A 32 -4.70 7.51 2.32
CA VAL A 32 -5.75 8.53 2.17
C VAL A 32 -6.91 7.93 1.40
N SER A 33 -8.09 7.91 2.02
CA SER A 33 -9.34 7.51 1.35
C SER A 33 -9.30 6.12 0.68
N GLY A 34 -8.55 5.16 1.21
CA GLY A 34 -8.43 3.83 0.61
C GLY A 34 -7.29 3.66 -0.40
N LEU A 35 -6.58 4.74 -0.69
CA LEU A 35 -5.40 4.76 -1.54
C LEU A 35 -4.14 4.96 -0.70
N THR A 36 -3.02 4.36 -1.12
CA THR A 36 -1.72 4.53 -0.47
C THR A 36 -0.78 5.30 -1.37
N TRP A 37 -0.29 6.42 -0.85
CA TRP A 37 0.59 7.35 -1.52
C TRP A 37 1.98 7.32 -0.89
N ARG A 38 3.02 7.61 -1.67
CA ARG A 38 4.36 7.85 -1.13
C ARG A 38 5.12 8.85 -1.99
N LEU A 39 6.05 9.56 -1.37
CA LEU A 39 6.97 10.44 -2.08
C LEU A 39 8.19 9.64 -2.54
N LYS A 40 8.56 9.80 -3.81
CA LYS A 40 9.75 9.25 -4.44
C LYS A 40 10.68 10.40 -4.81
N VAL A 41 11.85 10.43 -4.18
CA VAL A 41 12.81 11.53 -4.30
C VAL A 41 14.11 11.01 -4.90
N TYR A 42 14.67 11.76 -5.82
CA TYR A 42 16.02 11.52 -6.34
C TYR A 42 16.93 12.66 -5.84
N PRO A 43 17.70 12.42 -4.76
CA PRO A 43 18.55 13.45 -4.16
C PRO A 43 19.63 13.99 -5.10
N ASP A 44 20.12 13.14 -6.01
CA ASP A 44 21.06 13.50 -7.07
C ASP A 44 20.36 13.83 -8.40
N GLY A 45 19.03 13.90 -8.44
CA GLY A 45 18.27 14.13 -9.67
C GLY A 45 18.02 12.88 -10.51
N ASN A 46 17.21 13.04 -11.55
CA ASN A 46 16.70 11.93 -12.39
C ASN A 46 16.97 12.18 -13.88
N GLY A 47 17.42 11.17 -14.61
CA GLY A 47 17.68 11.26 -16.06
C GLY A 47 18.66 12.39 -16.43
N VAL A 48 18.28 13.22 -17.41
CA VAL A 48 19.14 14.27 -17.97
C VAL A 48 19.50 15.42 -17.01
N VAL A 49 18.86 15.49 -15.84
CA VAL A 49 19.07 16.55 -14.84
C VAL A 49 19.84 16.08 -13.61
N ARG A 50 20.38 14.85 -13.67
CA ARG A 50 21.19 14.27 -12.60
C ARG A 50 22.44 15.13 -12.32
N GLY A 51 22.77 15.33 -11.05
CA GLY A 51 23.83 16.19 -10.55
C GLY A 51 23.50 17.69 -10.50
N TYR A 52 22.35 18.11 -11.05
CA TYR A 52 21.99 19.54 -11.15
C TYR A 52 20.73 19.91 -10.38
N TYR A 53 19.71 19.05 -10.41
CA TYR A 53 18.41 19.31 -9.80
C TYR A 53 17.95 18.17 -8.90
N LEU A 54 17.34 18.52 -7.77
CA LEU A 54 16.51 17.61 -6.98
C LEU A 54 15.28 17.23 -7.81
N SER A 55 14.98 15.94 -7.91
CA SER A 55 13.72 15.47 -8.51
C SER A 55 12.80 14.89 -7.45
N VAL A 56 11.51 15.25 -7.50
CA VAL A 56 10.51 14.82 -6.51
C VAL A 56 9.23 14.40 -7.22
N PHE A 57 8.75 13.20 -6.90
CA PHE A 57 7.53 12.62 -7.46
C PHE A 57 6.63 12.10 -6.34
N LEU A 58 5.32 12.23 -6.54
CA LEU A 58 4.32 11.52 -5.78
C LEU A 58 3.96 10.23 -6.54
N GLU A 59 3.87 9.12 -5.83
CA GLU A 59 3.52 7.81 -6.37
C GLU A 59 2.25 7.28 -5.70
N LEU A 60 1.33 6.74 -6.49
CA LEU A 60 0.20 5.97 -6.00
C LEU A 60 0.63 4.49 -5.91
N SER A 61 1.03 4.02 -4.73
CA SER A 61 1.59 2.68 -4.58
C SER A 61 0.54 1.56 -4.48
N SER A 62 -0.67 1.87 -4.01
CA SER A 62 -1.78 0.90 -3.96
C SER A 62 -3.12 1.62 -3.93
N GLY A 63 -4.18 0.98 -4.43
CA GLY A 63 -5.51 1.55 -4.40
C GLY A 63 -6.45 0.89 -5.40
N LEU A 64 -7.52 1.61 -5.76
CA LEU A 64 -8.49 1.18 -6.75
C LEU A 64 -7.79 0.83 -8.08
N PRO A 65 -7.85 -0.43 -8.54
CA PRO A 65 -7.24 -0.82 -9.80
C PRO A 65 -7.96 -0.16 -10.98
N GLU A 66 -7.24 0.03 -12.07
CA GLU A 66 -7.79 0.68 -13.25
C GLU A 66 -8.99 -0.07 -13.83
N THR A 67 -9.01 -1.40 -13.74
CA THR A 67 -10.14 -2.24 -14.18
C THR A 67 -11.45 -1.87 -13.48
N ALA A 68 -11.42 -1.41 -12.23
CA ALA A 68 -12.59 -0.96 -11.49
C ALA A 68 -13.03 0.47 -11.84
N LYS A 69 -12.26 1.20 -12.67
CA LYS A 69 -12.59 2.55 -13.15
C LYS A 69 -13.45 2.53 -14.42
N TYR A 70 -13.40 1.48 -15.23
CA TYR A 70 -14.08 1.40 -16.55
C TYR A 70 -15.61 1.47 -16.47
N ASP A 71 -16.20 1.13 -15.32
CA ASP A 71 -17.64 1.25 -15.10
C ASP A 71 -18.08 2.67 -14.66
N LEU A 72 -17.17 3.66 -14.67
CA LEU A 72 -17.41 4.99 -14.12
C LEU A 72 -17.07 6.14 -15.09
N PRO A 73 -17.81 7.26 -15.06
CA PRO A 73 -17.77 8.25 -16.13
C PRO A 73 -16.67 9.31 -16.00
N GLU A 74 -15.81 9.27 -14.99
CA GLU A 74 -14.91 10.39 -14.68
C GLU A 74 -13.51 9.97 -14.23
N THR A 75 -12.48 10.54 -14.90
CA THR A 75 -11.09 10.40 -14.50
C THR A 75 -10.81 11.22 -13.24
N ALA A 76 -10.36 10.54 -12.18
CA ALA A 76 -10.16 11.12 -10.88
C ALA A 76 -8.82 11.86 -10.81
N LYS A 77 -8.75 13.11 -11.28
CA LYS A 77 -7.54 13.91 -11.11
C LYS A 77 -7.33 14.24 -9.63
N TYR A 78 -6.34 13.60 -9.03
CA TYR A 78 -5.93 13.85 -7.66
C TYR A 78 -5.10 15.10 -7.56
N GLU A 79 -5.49 15.98 -6.64
CA GLU A 79 -4.73 17.18 -6.35
C GLU A 79 -3.69 16.88 -5.28
N TYR A 80 -2.46 17.34 -5.51
CA TYR A 80 -1.37 17.14 -4.59
C TYR A 80 -0.47 18.36 -4.47
N ARG A 81 0.09 18.52 -3.28
CA ARG A 81 1.00 19.60 -2.91
C ARG A 81 2.29 18.98 -2.40
N VAL A 82 3.42 19.44 -2.93
CA VAL A 82 4.76 19.14 -2.41
C VAL A 82 5.39 20.45 -1.94
N GLU A 83 5.90 20.43 -0.73
CA GLU A 83 6.47 21.57 -0.06
C GLU A 83 7.85 21.23 0.49
N MET A 84 8.87 22.00 0.12
CA MET A 84 10.20 21.93 0.72
C MET A 84 10.35 23.03 1.75
N SER A 85 10.62 22.62 2.99
CA SER A 85 10.65 23.53 4.12
C SER A 85 12.00 24.24 4.23
N HIS A 86 11.95 25.56 4.36
CA HIS A 86 13.12 26.36 4.72
C HIS A 86 13.45 26.14 6.21
N GLN A 87 14.71 25.86 6.53
CA GLN A 87 15.14 25.43 7.88
C GLN A 87 15.26 26.60 8.86
N GLY A 88 15.16 27.84 8.39
CA GLY A 88 15.16 29.05 9.24
C GLY A 88 13.83 29.36 9.93
N GLY A 89 12.83 28.46 9.87
CA GLY A 89 11.54 28.60 10.58
C GLY A 89 10.52 29.53 9.94
N ASP A 90 10.90 30.26 8.89
CA ASP A 90 10.00 31.12 8.11
C ASP A 90 9.29 30.33 7.00
N SER A 91 8.02 30.01 7.23
CA SER A 91 7.18 29.25 6.29
C SER A 91 6.87 29.99 5.00
N SER A 92 7.02 31.33 4.95
CA SER A 92 6.81 32.11 3.72
C SER A 92 7.87 31.84 2.66
N LYS A 93 9.03 31.31 3.07
CA LYS A 93 10.14 30.91 2.20
C LYS A 93 10.05 29.47 1.72
N ASN A 94 9.03 28.72 2.13
CA ASN A 94 8.89 27.34 1.70
C ASN A 94 8.61 27.27 0.19
N ILE A 95 9.28 26.33 -0.49
CA ILE A 95 9.03 26.09 -1.92
C ILE A 95 7.84 25.16 -2.02
N VAL A 96 6.70 25.70 -2.44
CA VAL A 96 5.44 24.99 -2.59
C VAL A 96 5.13 24.78 -4.07
N ARG A 97 4.68 23.58 -4.40
CA ARG A 97 4.33 23.15 -5.76
C ARG A 97 3.03 22.35 -5.71
N GLU A 98 2.01 22.79 -6.43
CA GLU A 98 0.65 22.21 -6.41
C GLU A 98 0.23 21.77 -7.82
N PHE A 99 -0.34 20.55 -7.93
CA PHE A 99 -0.71 19.93 -9.20
C PHE A 99 -1.99 19.13 -9.08
N ALA A 100 -2.55 18.77 -10.23
CA ALA A 100 -3.60 17.78 -10.36
C ALA A 100 -3.25 16.81 -11.48
N SER A 101 -3.15 15.52 -11.16
CA SER A 101 -2.81 14.47 -12.12
C SER A 101 -3.77 13.30 -12.02
N ASP A 102 -3.98 12.60 -13.12
CA ASP A 102 -4.64 11.30 -13.12
C ASP A 102 -3.60 10.24 -12.73
N PHE A 103 -3.93 9.37 -11.78
CA PHE A 103 -3.01 8.35 -11.27
C PHE A 103 -3.58 6.96 -11.49
N GLU A 104 -2.75 6.08 -12.02
CA GLU A 104 -2.89 4.64 -11.92
C GLU A 104 -1.99 4.08 -10.81
N VAL A 105 -2.33 2.87 -10.34
CA VAL A 105 -1.52 2.20 -9.33
C VAL A 105 -0.15 1.88 -9.93
N GLY A 106 0.91 2.37 -9.30
CA GLY A 106 2.29 2.28 -9.77
C GLY A 106 2.78 3.52 -10.52
N GLU A 107 1.90 4.47 -10.87
CA GLU A 107 2.30 5.70 -11.54
C GLU A 107 2.90 6.73 -10.58
N CYS A 108 3.77 7.55 -11.16
CA CYS A 108 4.47 8.62 -10.46
C CYS A 108 4.30 9.96 -11.22
N TRP A 109 3.87 11.00 -10.52
CA TRP A 109 3.76 12.36 -11.06
C TRP A 109 4.54 13.36 -10.23
N GLY A 110 5.23 14.31 -10.87
CA GLY A 110 6.12 15.23 -10.17
C GLY A 110 7.05 16.03 -11.05
N TYR A 111 8.18 16.45 -10.49
CA TYR A 111 9.12 17.40 -11.08
C TYR A 111 10.52 16.80 -11.17
N ASN A 112 11.05 16.72 -12.39
CA ASN A 112 12.47 16.44 -12.61
C ASN A 112 13.35 17.61 -12.14
N ARG A 113 12.88 18.86 -12.30
CA ARG A 113 13.60 20.07 -11.88
C ARG A 113 12.90 20.73 -10.70
N PHE A 114 12.78 20.03 -9.59
CA PHE A 114 12.06 20.55 -8.42
C PHE A 114 12.80 21.74 -7.80
N PHE A 115 14.10 21.58 -7.53
CA PHE A 115 14.96 22.64 -7.02
C PHE A 115 16.42 22.39 -7.41
N ARG A 116 17.23 23.46 -7.52
CA ARG A 116 18.65 23.36 -7.87
C ARG A 116 19.47 22.82 -6.69
N LEU A 117 20.31 21.81 -6.93
CA LEU A 117 21.09 21.17 -5.86
C LEU A 117 22.12 22.11 -5.25
N ASP A 118 22.78 22.94 -6.07
CA ASP A 118 23.81 23.88 -5.64
C ASP A 118 23.27 25.00 -4.73
N LEU A 119 21.97 25.26 -4.79
CA LEU A 119 21.31 26.29 -3.97
C LEU A 119 20.71 25.74 -2.66
N LEU A 120 20.63 24.41 -2.47
CA LEU A 120 19.93 23.82 -1.32
C LEU A 120 20.50 24.28 0.02
N ALA A 121 21.83 24.28 0.16
CA ALA A 121 22.50 24.68 1.39
C ALA A 121 22.55 26.21 1.54
N SER A 122 22.90 26.93 0.47
CA SER A 122 23.06 28.38 0.51
C SER A 122 21.75 29.13 0.78
N GLU A 123 20.63 28.61 0.26
CA GLU A 123 19.29 29.19 0.44
C GLU A 123 18.58 28.63 1.68
N GLY A 124 19.24 27.81 2.52
CA GLY A 124 18.73 27.39 3.82
C GLY A 124 17.68 26.26 3.80
N TYR A 125 17.56 25.48 2.73
CA TYR A 125 16.66 24.32 2.65
C TYR A 125 17.30 23.02 3.16
N LEU A 126 18.64 22.93 3.08
CA LEU A 126 19.44 21.83 3.59
C LEU A 126 20.23 22.31 4.82
N ALA A 127 19.95 21.72 5.98
CA ALA A 127 20.67 22.00 7.22
C ALA A 127 20.97 20.70 7.96
N ASN A 128 22.16 20.60 8.58
CA ASN A 128 22.61 19.39 9.28
C ASN A 128 22.50 18.12 8.41
N ASP A 129 22.90 18.25 7.13
CA ASP A 129 22.82 17.19 6.12
C ASP A 129 21.42 16.55 6.03
N SER A 130 20.38 17.36 6.28
CA SER A 130 18.98 16.93 6.31
C SER A 130 18.08 17.89 5.55
N LEU A 131 17.18 17.33 4.74
CA LEU A 131 16.20 18.07 3.94
C LEU A 131 14.78 17.62 4.32
N LEU A 132 13.87 18.57 4.52
CA LEU A 132 12.49 18.30 4.92
C LEU A 132 11.53 18.60 3.77
N LEU A 133 10.81 17.56 3.33
CA LEU A 133 9.69 17.67 2.41
C LEU A 133 8.38 17.39 3.17
N ARG A 134 7.32 18.04 2.74
CA ARG A 134 5.94 17.72 3.09
C ARG A 134 5.19 17.44 1.80
N PHE A 135 4.41 16.37 1.78
CA PHE A 135 3.51 16.10 0.67
C PHE A 135 2.10 15.93 1.20
N GLN A 136 1.14 16.41 0.43
CA GLN A 136 -0.28 16.34 0.76
C GLN A 136 -1.05 15.97 -0.49
N VAL A 137 -2.13 15.23 -0.32
CA VAL A 137 -3.00 14.77 -1.39
C VAL A 137 -4.45 15.00 -0.99
N ARG A 138 -5.31 15.26 -1.96
CA ARG A 138 -6.75 15.24 -1.77
C ARG A 138 -7.47 14.70 -3.01
N PRO A 139 -8.58 13.98 -2.82
CA PRO A 139 -9.48 13.66 -3.90
C PRO A 139 -10.19 14.94 -4.40
N PRO A 140 -10.56 15.00 -5.70
CA PRO A 140 -11.17 16.19 -6.30
C PRO A 140 -12.55 16.50 -5.71
N THR A 141 -13.29 15.48 -5.26
CA THR A 141 -14.63 15.63 -4.67
C THR A 141 -14.87 14.60 -3.57
N PHE A 142 -15.90 14.83 -2.73
CA PHE A 142 -16.34 13.85 -1.74
C PHE A 142 -16.88 12.57 -2.36
N PHE A 143 -17.44 12.63 -3.58
CA PHE A 143 -17.87 11.45 -4.32
C PHE A 143 -16.69 10.48 -4.54
N HIS A 144 -15.56 11.02 -5.01
CA HIS A 144 -14.33 10.24 -5.22
C HIS A 144 -13.78 9.68 -3.91
N LYS A 145 -13.78 10.49 -2.84
CA LYS A 145 -13.39 10.05 -1.50
C LYS A 145 -14.23 8.85 -1.03
N CYS A 146 -15.55 8.98 -1.09
CA CYS A 146 -16.46 7.92 -0.65
C CYS A 146 -16.35 6.66 -1.52
N ARG A 147 -16.17 6.81 -2.83
CA ARG A 147 -15.94 5.70 -3.76
C ARG A 147 -14.71 4.89 -3.35
N ASP A 148 -13.57 5.55 -3.19
CA ASP A 148 -12.30 4.86 -2.90
C ASP A 148 -12.32 4.21 -1.51
N GLN A 149 -13.00 4.83 -0.54
CA GLN A 149 -13.25 4.24 0.78
C GLN A 149 -14.17 3.01 0.70
N GLN A 150 -15.26 3.08 -0.07
CA GLN A 150 -16.19 1.99 -0.25
C GLN A 150 -15.48 0.77 -0.86
N TRP A 151 -14.66 0.99 -1.88
CA TRP A 151 -13.85 -0.07 -2.47
C TRP A 151 -12.90 -0.71 -1.45
N LEU A 152 -12.20 0.10 -0.64
CA LEU A 152 -11.32 -0.44 0.40
C LEU A 152 -12.11 -1.29 1.41
N ILE A 153 -13.29 -0.82 1.82
CA ILE A 153 -14.16 -1.56 2.75
C ILE A 153 -14.53 -2.93 2.16
N GLU A 154 -14.92 -2.99 0.89
CA GLU A 154 -15.26 -4.24 0.21
C GLU A 154 -14.07 -5.20 0.15
N GLN A 155 -12.87 -4.70 -0.17
CA GLN A 155 -11.66 -5.52 -0.16
C GLN A 155 -11.34 -6.08 1.24
N LEU A 156 -11.46 -5.26 2.28
CA LEU A 156 -11.25 -5.68 3.66
C LEU A 156 -12.26 -6.73 4.11
N GLN A 157 -13.53 -6.61 3.70
CA GLN A 157 -14.57 -7.59 3.98
C GLN A 157 -14.28 -8.93 3.31
N VAL A 158 -13.87 -8.92 2.03
CA VAL A 158 -13.48 -10.14 1.30
C VAL A 158 -12.28 -10.80 1.98
N GLN A 159 -11.25 -10.03 2.33
CA GLN A 159 -10.06 -10.55 3.03
C GLN A 159 -10.42 -11.14 4.40
N GLN A 160 -11.31 -10.48 5.16
CA GLN A 160 -11.79 -10.99 6.44
C GLN A 160 -12.52 -12.33 6.29
N ALA A 161 -13.41 -12.45 5.29
CA ALA A 161 -14.12 -13.70 5.02
C ALA A 161 -13.16 -14.85 4.67
N GLN A 162 -12.12 -14.57 3.87
CA GLN A 162 -11.09 -15.55 3.52
C GLN A 162 -10.30 -16.01 4.74
N LEU A 163 -9.88 -15.09 5.60
CA LEU A 163 -9.16 -15.42 6.84
C LEU A 163 -10.03 -16.27 7.78
N LEU A 164 -11.33 -15.98 7.90
CA LEU A 164 -12.26 -16.78 8.68
C LEU A 164 -12.39 -18.21 8.14
N GLN A 165 -12.48 -18.36 6.81
CA GLN A 165 -12.50 -19.68 6.17
C GLN A 165 -11.21 -20.45 6.41
N GLN A 166 -10.04 -19.80 6.34
CA GLN A 166 -8.76 -20.44 6.65
C GLN A 166 -8.69 -20.91 8.10
N VAL A 167 -9.13 -20.07 9.05
CA VAL A 167 -9.19 -20.45 10.46
C VAL A 167 -10.11 -21.64 10.68
N GLN A 168 -11.28 -21.68 10.02
CA GLN A 168 -12.18 -22.81 10.10
C GLN A 168 -11.54 -24.09 9.54
N HIS A 169 -10.92 -24.00 8.36
CA HIS A 169 -10.25 -25.14 7.74
C HIS A 169 -9.13 -25.70 8.63
N LEU A 170 -8.28 -24.83 9.20
CA LEU A 170 -7.22 -25.25 10.12
C LEU A 170 -7.76 -25.91 11.39
N LYS A 171 -8.89 -25.45 11.93
CA LYS A 171 -9.57 -26.09 13.05
C LYS A 171 -10.07 -27.49 12.69
N GLU A 172 -10.68 -27.65 11.52
CA GLU A 172 -11.15 -28.95 11.03
C GLU A 172 -9.98 -29.93 10.84
N VAL A 173 -8.88 -29.50 10.20
CA VAL A 173 -7.68 -30.31 10.00
C VAL A 173 -7.03 -30.68 11.34
N SER A 174 -6.89 -29.72 12.26
CA SER A 174 -6.34 -29.97 13.60
C SER A 174 -7.17 -30.98 14.39
N CYS A 175 -8.51 -30.88 14.31
CA CYS A 175 -9.42 -31.85 14.91
C CYS A 175 -9.19 -33.26 14.34
N ILE A 176 -9.15 -33.40 13.01
CA ILE A 176 -8.93 -34.68 12.33
C ILE A 176 -7.57 -35.30 12.71
N CYS A 177 -6.49 -34.52 12.73
CA CYS A 177 -5.17 -34.99 13.15
C CYS A 177 -5.15 -35.41 14.64
N GLY A 178 -5.81 -34.65 15.52
CA GLY A 178 -5.95 -35.00 16.93
C GLY A 178 -6.69 -36.33 17.15
N PHE A 179 -7.78 -36.55 16.41
CA PHE A 179 -8.50 -37.83 16.42
C PHE A 179 -7.65 -38.99 15.90
N ALA A 180 -6.91 -38.81 14.80
CA ALA A 180 -6.03 -39.84 14.25
C ALA A 180 -4.90 -40.24 15.24
N LEU A 181 -4.32 -39.28 15.96
CA LEU A 181 -3.32 -39.52 16.99
C LEU A 181 -3.88 -40.26 18.20
N LEU A 182 -5.09 -39.90 18.67
CA LEU A 182 -5.78 -40.61 19.75
C LEU A 182 -6.08 -42.08 19.40
N VAL A 183 -6.53 -42.35 18.18
CA VAL A 183 -6.77 -43.73 17.72
C VAL A 183 -5.46 -44.52 17.65
N SER A 184 -4.36 -43.89 17.22
CA SER A 184 -3.04 -44.55 17.15
C SER A 184 -2.40 -44.84 18.52
N THR A 185 -2.80 -44.11 19.57
CA THR A 185 -2.25 -44.23 20.93
C THR A 185 -3.07 -45.16 21.82
N PHE A 186 -4.38 -45.30 21.59
CA PHE A 186 -5.27 -46.18 22.35
C PHE A 186 -5.37 -47.62 21.81
N PHE A 187 -4.85 -47.91 20.62
CA PHE A 187 -4.76 -49.27 20.08
C PHE A 187 -3.31 -49.66 19.74
N PRO A 188 -2.47 -50.02 20.73
CA PRO A 188 -1.26 -50.78 20.46
C PRO A 188 -1.65 -52.26 20.33
N ILE A 189 -1.26 -52.90 19.20
CA ILE A 189 -1.34 -54.35 18.91
C ILE A 189 -2.74 -54.76 18.41
N TYR A 190 -2.92 -55.27 17.19
CA TYR A 190 -2.45 -56.58 16.74
C TYR A 190 -1.81 -56.57 15.35
N SER A 191 -0.68 -57.29 15.26
CA SER A 191 -0.13 -57.81 14.02
C SER A 191 -1.22 -58.46 13.17
N LEU A 192 -1.50 -57.92 11.98
CA LEU A 192 -1.96 -58.67 10.81
C LEU A 192 -1.87 -57.81 9.54
N ASN A 193 -0.86 -58.14 8.74
CA ASN A 193 -0.65 -57.93 7.31
C ASN A 193 -0.94 -56.54 6.68
N LYS A 194 0.16 -55.94 6.22
CA LYS A 194 0.24 -54.85 5.23
C LYS A 194 -0.52 -55.20 3.95
N LEU A 195 -1.83 -54.91 3.86
CA LEU A 195 -2.50 -54.67 2.56
C LEU A 195 -3.88 -53.97 2.63
N TRP A 196 -4.39 -53.60 3.81
CA TRP A 196 -5.76 -53.05 3.93
C TRP A 196 -5.85 -51.53 4.20
N CYS A 197 -4.74 -50.82 4.40
CA CYS A 197 -4.79 -49.38 4.70
C CYS A 197 -5.17 -48.49 3.51
N LEU A 198 -5.16 -48.98 2.26
CA LEU A 198 -5.49 -48.16 1.09
C LEU A 198 -6.97 -48.25 0.66
N THR A 199 -7.78 -49.11 1.27
CA THR A 199 -9.20 -49.28 0.89
C THR A 199 -10.21 -48.64 1.84
N ALA A 200 -9.79 -48.10 2.99
CA ALA A 200 -10.70 -47.42 3.92
C ALA A 200 -11.01 -45.96 3.55
N LEU A 201 -10.25 -45.35 2.63
CA LEU A 201 -10.50 -43.97 2.15
C LEU A 201 -11.57 -43.88 1.04
N SER A 202 -12.07 -45.00 0.49
CA SER A 202 -13.01 -44.98 -0.64
C SER A 202 -14.49 -45.23 -0.28
N LYS A 203 -14.84 -45.41 0.99
CA LYS A 203 -16.23 -45.64 1.43
C LYS A 203 -16.57 -44.89 2.71
N TRP A 204 -16.59 -43.56 2.65
CA TRP A 204 -17.36 -42.75 3.59
C TRP A 204 -18.39 -41.93 2.80
N PRO A 205 -19.70 -42.11 3.02
CA PRO A 205 -20.70 -41.41 2.23
C PRO A 205 -20.78 -39.95 2.69
N LEU A 206 -20.45 -39.04 1.78
CA LEU A 206 -20.95 -37.66 1.78
C LEU A 206 -22.49 -37.70 1.79
N LYS A 207 -23.10 -37.62 2.98
CA LYS A 207 -24.49 -37.16 3.09
C LYS A 207 -24.49 -35.66 3.35
N LEU A 208 -24.44 -34.89 2.26
CA LEU A 208 -25.02 -33.55 2.24
C LEU A 208 -26.51 -33.68 2.59
N HIS A 209 -26.94 -33.08 3.69
CA HIS A 209 -28.36 -32.77 3.88
C HIS A 209 -28.57 -31.30 3.54
N ARG A 210 -29.02 -31.03 2.30
CA ARG A 210 -29.86 -29.85 2.02
C ARG A 210 -31.20 -30.11 2.68
N ARG A 211 -31.66 -29.19 3.54
CA ARG A 211 -33.10 -28.91 3.64
C ARG A 211 -33.30 -27.41 3.47
N ALA A 212 -34.00 -27.12 2.38
CA ALA A 212 -34.52 -25.83 2.01
C ALA A 212 -35.65 -25.42 2.97
N TRP A 213 -35.79 -24.12 3.10
CA TRP A 213 -36.98 -23.42 3.58
C TRP A 213 -38.15 -23.64 2.63
N HIS A 214 -39.36 -23.88 3.16
CA HIS A 214 -40.64 -23.39 2.63
C HIS A 214 -41.79 -23.77 3.58
N SER A 215 -42.31 -22.79 4.33
CA SER A 215 -43.70 -22.29 4.31
C SER A 215 -43.88 -21.30 5.45
#